data_AF-A0A940VJG1-F1
#
_entry.id   AF-A0A940VJG1-F1
#
_cell.length_a   1.000
_cell.length_b   1.000
_cell.length_c   1.000
_cell.angle_alpha   90.00
_cell.angle_beta   90.00
_cell.angle_gamma   90.00
#
_symmetry.space_group_name_H-M   'P 1'
#
loop_
_entity.id
_entity.type
_entity.pdbx_description
1 polymer ?
#
loop_
_entity_poly.entity_id
_entity_poly.type
_entity_poly.pdbx_seq_one_letter_code
_entity_poly.pdbx_strand_id
1 'polypeptide(L)'
;EKGTQFVASGDARTTYTERFRGESGDVSLTWEPLTDAFMVELPKEKSATGRHEMFSLFVTAGGVRVSVNGKGVAGRPVPRDMAGKQTSTAFLAFSETWVRR
;
A
#
# COMPACT_ATOMS: atom_id res chain seq x y z
N GLU A 1 0.80 -9.72 19.65
CA GLU A 1 0.55 -10.84 18.73
C GLU A 1 1.78 -11.07 17.86
N LYS A 2 2.28 -12.31 17.76
CA LYS A 2 3.28 -12.69 16.76
C LYS A 2 2.54 -13.45 15.66
N GLY A 3 2.18 -12.79 14.56
CA GLY A 3 1.77 -13.55 13.38
C GLY A 3 3.00 -14.17 12.73
N THR A 4 2.87 -15.41 12.29
CA THR A 4 3.99 -16.27 11.94
C THR A 4 4.12 -16.49 10.43
N GLN A 5 3.14 -16.02 9.63
CA GLN A 5 3.12 -16.25 8.20
C GLN A 5 2.52 -15.07 7.44
N PHE A 6 3.39 -14.30 6.78
CA PHE A 6 3.03 -13.33 5.75
C PHE A 6 3.32 -13.91 4.37
N VAL A 7 2.39 -13.73 3.44
CA VAL A 7 2.56 -14.12 2.04
C VAL A 7 2.04 -12.99 1.16
N ALA A 8 2.88 -12.53 0.24
CA ALA A 8 2.49 -11.71 -0.88
C ALA A 8 2.38 -12.57 -2.15
N SER A 9 1.41 -12.27 -3.00
CA SER A 9 1.16 -13.01 -4.25
C SER A 9 0.47 -12.13 -5.29
N GLY A 10 0.41 -12.62 -6.53
CA GLY A 10 -0.19 -11.90 -7.66
C GLY A 10 0.85 -11.24 -8.56
N ASP A 11 0.40 -10.27 -9.34
CA ASP A 11 1.19 -9.47 -10.26
C ASP A 11 1.05 -7.99 -9.89
N ALA A 12 2.19 -7.35 -9.59
CA ALA A 12 2.27 -5.95 -9.18
C ALA A 12 1.78 -4.94 -10.23
N ARG A 13 1.33 -5.40 -11.41
CA ARG A 13 0.75 -4.56 -12.47
C ARG A 13 -0.76 -4.76 -12.67
N THR A 14 -1.36 -5.79 -12.08
CA THR A 14 -2.77 -6.13 -12.33
C THR A 14 -3.55 -6.32 -11.03
N THR A 15 -3.18 -7.33 -10.24
CA THR A 15 -3.80 -7.66 -8.96
C THR A 15 -2.73 -8.14 -7.99
N TYR A 16 -2.69 -7.56 -6.79
CA TYR A 16 -1.74 -7.94 -5.76
C TYR A 16 -2.48 -8.28 -4.47
N THR A 17 -2.05 -9.36 -3.81
CA THR A 17 -2.68 -9.84 -2.58
C THR A 17 -1.63 -10.03 -1.50
N GLU A 18 -1.91 -9.44 -0.34
CA GLU A 18 -1.18 -9.72 0.90
C GLU A 18 -2.07 -10.51 1.85
N ARG A 19 -1.52 -11.57 2.42
CA ARG A 19 -2.21 -12.40 3.41
C ARG A 19 -1.33 -12.55 4.64
N PHE A 20 -1.94 -12.35 5.79
CA PHE A 20 -1.29 -12.50 7.08
C PHE A 20 -2.07 -13.48 7.93
N ARG A 21 -1.38 -14.45 8.52
CA ARG A 21 -1.95 -15.42 9.46
C ARG A 21 -1.25 -15.33 10.80
N GLY A 22 -2.05 -15.22 11.85
CA GLY A 22 -1.62 -15.29 13.24
C GLY A 22 -2.60 -16.10 14.09
N GLU A 23 -2.36 -16.12 15.39
CA GLU A 23 -3.18 -16.87 16.36
C GLU A 23 -4.64 -16.41 16.38
N SER A 24 -4.87 -15.10 16.29
CA SER A 24 -6.21 -14.49 16.31
C SER A 24 -6.96 -14.62 14.99
N GLY A 25 -6.31 -15.11 13.94
CA GLY A 25 -6.95 -15.36 12.66
C GLY A 25 -6.12 -14.95 11.44
N ASP A 26 -6.84 -14.78 10.35
CA ASP A 26 -6.29 -14.59 9.01
C ASP A 26 -6.87 -13.32 8.38
N VAL A 27 -6.00 -12.48 7.85
CA VAL A 27 -6.37 -11.26 7.13
C VAL A 27 -5.87 -11.38 5.71
N SER A 28 -6.71 -11.06 4.74
CA SER A 28 -6.31 -10.96 3.34
C SER A 28 -6.77 -9.64 2.74
N LEU A 29 -5.84 -8.97 2.06
CA LEU A 29 -6.06 -7.72 1.34
C LEU A 29 -5.69 -7.96 -0.13
N THR A 30 -6.57 -7.60 -1.05
CA THR A 30 -6.34 -7.71 -2.49
C THR A 30 -6.63 -6.37 -3.15
N TRP A 31 -5.62 -5.78 -3.79
CA TRP A 31 -5.70 -4.53 -4.51
C TRP A 31 -5.89 -4.80 -6.01
N GLU A 32 -6.96 -4.26 -6.58
CA GLU A 32 -7.27 -4.40 -8.00
C GLU A 32 -8.35 -3.38 -8.46
N PRO A 33 -8.41 -3.04 -9.76
CA PRO A 33 -7.29 -3.18 -10.70
C PRO A 33 -6.17 -2.23 -10.29
N LEU A 34 -4.92 -2.67 -10.40
CA LEU A 34 -3.75 -1.81 -10.23
C LEU A 34 -3.59 -0.87 -11.43
N THR A 35 -3.02 0.30 -11.20
CA THR A 35 -2.74 1.31 -12.23
C THR A 35 -1.25 1.44 -12.51
N ASP A 36 -0.87 2.36 -13.39
CA ASP A 36 0.55 2.64 -13.64
C ASP A 36 1.26 3.16 -12.39
N ALA A 37 2.47 2.62 -12.19
CA ALA A 37 3.36 3.05 -11.12
C ALA A 37 3.78 4.51 -11.32
N PHE A 38 3.96 5.23 -10.22
CA PHE A 38 4.44 6.61 -10.22
C PHE A 38 5.38 6.85 -9.05
N MET A 39 6.29 7.81 -9.23
CA MET A 39 7.22 8.22 -8.19
C MET A 39 6.56 9.24 -7.26
N VAL A 40 6.70 9.01 -5.96
CA VAL A 40 6.47 10.01 -4.92
C VAL A 40 7.83 10.55 -4.51
N GLU A 41 8.00 11.86 -4.65
CA GLU A 41 9.17 12.60 -4.19
C GLU A 41 8.73 13.60 -3.14
N LEU A 42 9.28 13.50 -1.93
CA LEU A 42 9.06 14.44 -0.86
C LEU A 42 10.37 15.15 -0.51
N PRO A 43 10.42 16.49 -0.59
CA PRO A 43 11.56 17.24 -0.09
C PRO A 43 11.67 17.07 1.42
N LYS A 44 12.86 17.35 1.96
CA LYS A 44 13.19 17.19 3.38
C LYS A 44 12.12 17.75 4.31
N GLU A 45 11.60 18.94 4.02
CA GLU A 45 10.64 19.67 4.85
C GLU A 45 9.25 19.03 4.86
N LYS A 46 8.92 18.21 3.86
CA LYS A 46 7.64 17.49 3.74
C LYS A 46 7.76 16.00 4.08
N SER A 47 8.98 15.50 4.22
CA SER A 47 9.25 14.12 4.58
C SER A 47 8.97 13.87 6.07
N ALA A 48 8.62 12.63 6.44
CA ALA A 48 8.29 12.27 7.82
C ALA A 48 9.46 12.46 8.81
N THR A 49 10.71 12.43 8.32
CA THR A 49 11.89 12.57 9.18
C THR A 49 12.36 14.02 9.35
N GLY A 50 11.88 14.95 8.52
CA GLY A 50 12.37 16.33 8.46
C GLY A 50 13.87 16.46 8.14
N ARG A 51 14.55 15.37 7.77
CA ARG A 51 16.01 15.29 7.64
C ARG A 51 16.50 14.75 6.29
N HIS A 52 15.63 14.09 5.53
CA HIS A 52 15.97 13.36 4.32
C HIS A 52 14.99 13.71 3.21
N GLU A 53 15.45 13.75 1.98
CA GLU A 53 14.55 13.60 0.83
C GLU A 53 14.04 12.15 0.82
N MET A 54 12.76 11.96 0.52
CA MET A 54 12.15 10.63 0.41
C MET A 54 11.68 10.38 -1.02
N PHE A 55 12.06 9.23 -1.56
CA PHE A 55 11.61 8.73 -2.86
C PHE A 55 10.91 7.40 -2.66
N SER A 56 9.76 7.21 -3.31
CA SER A 56 9.00 5.97 -3.22
C SER A 56 8.25 5.65 -4.50
N LEU A 57 8.26 4.38 -4.91
CA LEU A 57 7.45 3.91 -6.03
C LEU A 57 6.07 3.47 -5.54
N PHE A 58 5.04 4.19 -5.95
CA PHE A 58 3.65 3.90 -5.61
C PHE A 58 2.88 3.32 -6.80
N VAL A 59 1.96 2.40 -6.52
CA VAL A 59 0.96 1.88 -7.47
C VAL A 59 -0.41 2.07 -6.84
N THR A 60 -1.34 2.72 -7.54
CA THR A 60 -2.71 2.90 -7.02
C THR A 60 -3.59 1.73 -7.42
N ALA A 61 -4.71 1.55 -6.73
CA ALA A 61 -5.73 0.57 -7.09
C ALA A 61 -7.10 1.24 -7.27
N GLY A 62 -7.92 0.69 -8.16
CA GLY A 62 -9.33 1.07 -8.27
C GLY A 62 -10.16 0.66 -7.05
N GLY A 63 -9.69 -0.33 -6.29
CA GLY A 63 -10.34 -0.82 -5.09
C GLY A 63 -9.43 -1.70 -4.25
N VAL A 64 -9.95 -2.11 -3.08
CA VAL A 64 -9.35 -3.16 -2.27
C VAL A 64 -10.45 -4.08 -1.75
N ARG A 65 -10.26 -5.39 -1.89
CA ARG A 65 -11.06 -6.41 -1.22
C ARG A 65 -10.33 -6.82 0.05
N VAL A 66 -11.02 -6.70 1.19
CA VAL A 66 -10.46 -7.07 2.50
C VAL A 66 -11.34 -8.13 3.13
N SER A 67 -10.70 -9.16 3.69
CA SER A 67 -11.38 -10.19 4.47
C SER A 67 -10.65 -10.49 5.77
N VAL A 68 -11.43 -10.78 6.82
CA VAL A 68 -10.95 -11.27 8.12
C VAL A 68 -11.60 -12.63 8.36
N ASN A 69 -10.80 -13.66 8.57
CA ASN A 69 -11.24 -15.06 8.69
C ASN A 69 -12.16 -15.49 7.54
N GLY A 70 -11.81 -15.07 6.31
CA GLY A 70 -12.56 -15.36 5.08
C GLY A 70 -13.85 -14.56 4.91
N LYS A 71 -14.24 -13.71 5.87
CA LYS A 71 -15.43 -12.85 5.78
C LYS A 71 -15.03 -11.47 5.30
N GLY A 72 -15.69 -10.99 4.23
CA GLY A 72 -15.50 -9.63 3.74
C GLY A 72 -15.86 -8.59 4.80
N VAL A 73 -15.13 -7.48 4.83
CA VAL A 73 -15.40 -6.35 5.74
C VAL A 73 -16.01 -5.17 4.98
N ALA A 74 -16.80 -4.36 5.68
CA ALA A 74 -17.37 -3.14 5.12
C ALA A 74 -16.30 -2.04 5.00
N GLY A 75 -16.43 -1.20 3.98
CA GLY A 75 -15.54 -0.06 3.74
C GLY A 75 -15.35 0.20 2.26
N ARG A 76 -14.80 1.37 1.93
CA ARG A 76 -14.36 1.72 0.58
C ARG A 76 -13.17 2.65 0.64
N PRO A 77 -12.27 2.63 -0.36
CA PRO A 77 -11.22 3.63 -0.46
C PRO A 77 -11.82 5.03 -0.56
N VAL A 78 -11.12 6.02 0.01
CA VAL A 78 -11.51 7.43 -0.07
C VAL A 78 -10.50 8.20 -0.91
N PRO A 79 -10.93 9.20 -1.72
CA PRO A 79 -10.01 9.99 -2.53
C PRO A 79 -8.97 10.73 -1.69
N ARG A 80 -7.75 10.86 -2.23
CA ARG A 80 -6.64 11.59 -1.61
C ARG A 80 -5.68 12.10 -2.69
N ASP A 81 -5.05 13.24 -2.45
CA ASP A 81 -3.86 13.67 -3.21
C ASP A 81 -2.59 13.11 -2.59
N MET A 82 -1.73 12.51 -3.40
CA MET A 82 -0.38 12.10 -3.01
C MET A 82 0.63 12.68 -3.99
N ALA A 83 1.43 13.64 -3.50
CA ALA A 83 2.45 14.34 -4.28
C ALA A 83 1.92 14.93 -5.60
N GLY A 84 0.72 15.53 -5.58
CA GLY A 84 0.09 16.14 -6.75
C GLY A 84 -0.61 15.16 -7.69
N LYS A 85 -0.67 13.87 -7.34
CA LYS A 85 -1.43 12.85 -8.07
C LYS A 85 -2.71 12.53 -7.32
N GLN A 86 -3.85 12.70 -8.02
CA GLN A 86 -5.14 12.26 -7.53
C GLN A 86 -5.17 10.72 -7.44
N THR A 87 -5.43 10.22 -6.25
CA THR A 87 -5.40 8.80 -5.89
C THR A 87 -6.48 8.50 -4.85
N SER A 88 -6.40 7.36 -4.17
CA SER A 88 -7.25 6.99 -3.05
C SER A 88 -6.42 6.40 -1.90
N THR A 89 -7.06 6.07 -0.79
CA THR A 89 -6.44 5.30 0.30
C THR A 89 -6.10 3.84 -0.06
N ALA A 90 -6.49 3.35 -1.25
CA ALA A 90 -6.05 2.06 -1.78
C ALA A 90 -4.88 2.23 -2.75
N PHE A 91 -3.68 1.98 -2.24
CA PHE A 91 -2.43 1.98 -3.00
C PHE A 91 -1.41 1.06 -2.32
N LEU A 92 -0.34 0.76 -3.04
CA LEU A 92 0.81 0.01 -2.57
C LEU A 92 2.07 0.85 -2.74
N ALA A 93 2.96 0.82 -1.76
CA ALA A 93 4.29 1.42 -1.82
C ALA A 93 5.32 0.29 -1.92
N PHE A 94 5.97 0.13 -3.08
CA PHE A 94 6.86 -1.00 -3.35
C PHE A 94 8.31 -0.75 -2.93
N SER A 95 8.71 0.51 -2.79
CA SER A 95 10.05 0.88 -2.36
C SER A 95 9.98 2.18 -1.57
N GLU A 96 10.89 2.37 -0.62
CA GLU A 96 11.06 3.65 0.06
C GLU A 96 12.55 3.88 0.28
N THR A 97 13.06 5.00 -0.24
CA THR A 97 14.47 5.37 -0.18
C THR A 97 14.61 6.73 0.48
N TRP A 98 15.51 6.81 1.45
CA TRP A 98 15.78 8.00 2.23
C TRP A 98 17.19 8.51 1.92
N VAL A 99 17.28 9.70 1.34
CA VAL A 99 18.55 10.28 0.90
C VAL A 99 18.93 11.44 1.82
N ARG A 100 20.15 11.39 2.34
CA ARG A 100 20.78 12.51 3.04
C ARG A 100 21.79 13.15 2.10
N ARG A 101 21.57 14.42 1.77
CA ARG A 101 22.55 15.28 1.09
C ARG A 101 23.34 16.07 2.12
#